data_AF-A0A429BJ53-F1
#
_entry.id   AF-A0A429BJ53-F1
#
_cell.length_a   1.000
_cell.length_b   1.000
_cell.length_c   1.000
_cell.angle_alpha   90.00
_cell.angle_beta   90.00
_cell.angle_gamma   90.00
#
_symmetry.space_group_name_H-M   'P 1'
#
loop_
_entity.id
_entity.type
_entity.pdbx_description
1 polymer ?
#
loop_
_entity_poly.entity_id
_entity_poly.type
_entity_poly.pdbx_seq_one_letter_code
_entity_poly.pdbx_strand_id
1 'polypeptide(L)'
;MSYTLLRGSFVIRYPDLPRQGPEPDGDTIKFRPDSPALVETLARPSGRPPDLSARGISVRLEAIDALETHFQDTHQELTGANAARDELLRLLGFTGVQFFDDLPNKVRSADQDELRGHVLSNGIDANGRLIGFAFTGEHPGPDGLAVFLDEALVDTSANARLLAAGLTYPAFYATLPATLRTHLAGVSRTARTKASPTGIWPRSAADPGGPAEVASLEALTGLVMWPKLFRRLVPYLATGASDLDGFDAWLRADPVNRDDAVFLLDKLEHGNLHDVIRASGTRIQLTAWPEDFVISPDPAPPGAPVDPRPVSAGDVLIVAALPGAAGADRGHENVTLLNVTGRPVDLAGWALADSRGGRTELTGSLAAGGVLQVVPGGRLQLGNQGDTILLVNAKGVTIDQVTYKPDHVHPGRTICFGR
;
A
#
# COMPACT_ATOMS: atom_id res chain seq x y z
N MET A 1 1.21 12.31 -0.31
CA MET A 1 1.55 11.84 1.05
C MET A 1 3.06 11.84 1.14
N SER A 2 3.64 12.44 2.18
CA SER A 2 5.08 12.37 2.41
C SER A 2 5.44 11.09 3.15
N TYR A 3 6.61 10.55 2.83
CA TYR A 3 7.25 9.47 3.55
C TYR A 3 8.23 10.05 4.55
N THR A 4 8.36 9.43 5.71
CA THR A 4 9.41 9.74 6.68
C THR A 4 10.64 8.92 6.30
N LEU A 5 11.76 9.61 6.08
CA LEU A 5 13.06 8.97 5.91
C LEU A 5 13.53 8.40 7.24
N LEU A 6 13.84 7.11 7.24
CA LEU A 6 14.44 6.40 8.36
C LEU A 6 15.79 5.83 7.92
N ARG A 7 16.87 6.36 8.48
CA ARG A 7 18.23 5.82 8.30
C ARG A 7 18.45 4.63 9.23
N GLY A 8 19.29 3.69 8.84
CA GLY A 8 19.57 2.52 9.66
C GLY A 8 20.36 1.43 8.94
N SER A 9 20.21 0.21 9.45
CA SER A 9 20.81 -0.97 8.85
C SER A 9 19.76 -2.05 8.65
N PHE A 10 19.78 -2.69 7.48
CA PHE A 10 19.10 -3.98 7.30
C PHE A 10 19.91 -5.07 8.01
N VAL A 11 19.23 -6.00 8.66
CA VAL A 11 19.85 -7.06 9.47
C VAL A 11 19.33 -8.41 9.00
N ILE A 12 20.21 -9.36 8.71
CA ILE A 12 19.81 -10.69 8.24
C ILE A 12 20.26 -11.81 9.17
N ARG A 13 21.16 -11.51 10.11
CA ARG A 13 21.71 -12.50 11.03
C ARG A 13 22.07 -11.84 12.37
N TYR A 14 21.86 -12.59 13.45
CA TYR A 14 22.36 -12.24 14.77
C TYR A 14 23.53 -13.18 15.09
N PRO A 15 24.79 -12.71 15.05
CA PRO A 15 25.95 -13.59 15.23
C PRO A 15 25.99 -14.25 16.61
N ASP A 16 25.40 -13.60 17.62
CA ASP A 16 25.25 -14.12 18.98
C ASP A 16 24.15 -15.19 19.12
N LEU A 17 23.15 -15.18 18.24
CA LEU A 17 22.01 -16.09 18.24
C LEU A 17 21.59 -16.50 16.82
N PRO A 18 22.45 -17.18 16.04
CA PRO A 18 22.24 -17.35 14.60
C PRO A 18 20.97 -18.15 14.27
N ARG A 19 20.56 -19.08 15.14
CA ARG A 19 19.33 -19.87 14.96
C ARG A 19 18.05 -19.14 15.40
N GLN A 20 18.18 -17.99 16.06
CA GLN A 20 17.08 -17.10 16.43
C GLN A 20 17.18 -15.75 15.68
N GLY A 21 17.93 -15.74 14.58
CA GLY A 21 18.08 -14.59 13.70
C GLY A 21 16.79 -14.21 12.97
N PRO A 22 16.81 -13.08 12.22
CA PRO A 22 15.76 -12.74 11.27
C PRO A 22 15.51 -13.86 10.25
N GLU A 23 14.29 -13.90 9.72
CA GLU A 23 13.89 -14.74 8.59
C GLU A 23 13.51 -13.83 7.43
N PRO A 24 14.48 -13.30 6.66
CA PRO A 24 14.16 -12.51 5.48
C PRO A 24 13.39 -13.38 4.49
N ASP A 25 12.34 -12.81 3.89
CA ASP A 25 11.57 -13.41 2.81
C ASP A 25 11.54 -12.47 1.59
N GLY A 26 10.63 -12.68 0.64
CA GLY A 26 10.56 -11.88 -0.59
C GLY A 26 9.93 -10.48 -0.43
N ASP A 27 9.32 -10.17 0.72
CA ASP A 27 8.67 -8.88 0.96
C ASP A 27 8.84 -8.33 2.39
N THR A 28 9.66 -8.98 3.21
CA THR A 28 9.92 -8.62 4.61
C THR A 28 11.40 -8.72 4.93
N ILE A 29 11.94 -7.67 5.57
CA ILE A 29 13.34 -7.59 6.00
C ILE A 29 13.45 -6.95 7.39
N LYS A 30 14.37 -7.41 8.24
CA LYS A 30 14.61 -6.76 9.54
C LYS A 30 15.42 -5.48 9.34
N PHE A 31 15.03 -4.42 10.04
CA PHE A 31 15.68 -3.11 10.00
C PHE A 31 15.92 -2.57 11.40
N ARG A 32 17.14 -2.08 11.64
CA ARG A 32 17.52 -1.40 12.87
C ARG A 32 17.65 0.09 12.57
N PRO A 33 16.65 0.92 12.98
CA PRO A 33 16.70 2.36 12.73
C PRO A 33 17.79 3.02 13.59
N ASP A 34 18.41 4.07 13.07
CA ASP A 34 19.35 4.90 13.82
C ASP A 34 18.62 5.68 14.92
N SER A 35 17.39 6.14 14.64
CA SER A 35 16.53 6.87 15.58
C SER A 35 15.22 6.10 15.85
N PRO A 36 15.20 5.14 16.80
CA PRO A 36 14.00 4.42 17.21
C PRO A 36 12.78 5.31 17.52
N ALA A 37 13.01 6.48 18.11
CA ALA A 37 11.95 7.44 18.44
C ALA A 37 11.17 7.92 17.20
N LEU A 38 11.79 8.02 16.01
CA LEU A 38 11.08 8.41 14.79
C LEU A 38 10.04 7.36 14.37
N VAL A 39 10.35 6.07 14.56
CA VAL A 39 9.42 4.96 14.27
C VAL A 39 8.17 5.06 15.14
N GLU A 40 8.33 5.48 16.39
CA GLU A 40 7.20 5.66 17.30
C GLU A 40 6.26 6.79 16.86
N THR A 41 6.75 7.78 16.11
CA THR A 41 5.92 8.92 15.64
C THR A 41 5.10 8.62 14.37
N LEU A 42 5.33 7.47 13.72
CA LEU A 42 4.67 7.12 12.47
C LEU A 42 3.17 6.91 12.65
N ALA A 43 2.43 7.10 11.56
CA ALA A 43 0.99 6.84 11.53
C ALA A 43 0.68 5.37 11.81
N ARG A 44 -0.38 5.13 12.61
CA ARG A 44 -0.84 3.79 13.01
C ARG A 44 -2.33 3.64 12.69
N PRO A 45 -2.73 3.40 11.42
CA PRO A 45 -4.13 3.32 11.04
C PRO A 45 -4.96 2.31 11.87
N SER A 46 -4.34 1.19 12.24
CA SER A 46 -4.89 0.13 13.09
C SER A 46 -4.80 0.41 14.59
N GLY A 47 -4.17 1.52 15.01
CA GLY A 47 -3.84 1.79 16.41
C GLY A 47 -2.77 0.86 17.00
N ARG A 48 -2.25 -0.11 16.24
CA ARG A 48 -1.19 -1.02 16.71
C ARG A 48 0.13 -0.25 16.91
N PRO A 49 0.79 -0.38 18.08
CA PRO A 49 2.12 0.18 18.26
C PRO A 49 3.17 -0.54 17.40
N PRO A 50 4.29 0.11 17.04
CA PRO A 50 5.39 -0.56 16.36
C PRO A 50 5.96 -1.68 17.24
N ASP A 51 6.19 -2.84 16.63
CA ASP A 51 6.91 -3.97 17.25
C ASP A 51 8.42 -3.73 17.16
N LEU A 52 8.85 -2.66 17.83
CA LEU A 52 10.21 -2.19 17.86
C LEU A 52 10.93 -2.75 19.09
N SER A 53 12.12 -3.29 18.87
CA SER A 53 12.99 -3.83 19.93
C SER A 53 14.41 -3.32 19.79
N ALA A 54 15.28 -3.67 20.74
CA ALA A 54 16.72 -3.44 20.62
C ALA A 54 17.35 -4.11 19.38
N ARG A 55 16.71 -5.16 18.84
CA ARG A 55 17.12 -5.83 17.59
C ARG A 55 16.46 -5.23 16.34
N GLY A 56 15.76 -4.10 16.48
CA GLY A 56 15.06 -3.42 15.40
C GLY A 56 13.61 -3.86 15.22
N ILE A 57 13.06 -3.51 14.07
CA ILE A 57 11.67 -3.71 13.62
C ILE A 57 11.68 -4.43 12.26
N SER A 58 10.63 -5.19 11.95
CA SER A 58 10.49 -5.77 10.61
C SER A 58 9.86 -4.76 9.66
N VAL A 59 10.39 -4.66 8.45
CA VAL A 59 9.86 -3.83 7.36
C VAL A 59 9.04 -4.71 6.45
N ARG A 60 7.75 -4.44 6.32
CA ARG A 60 6.91 -4.96 5.24
C ARG A 60 7.08 -4.04 4.05
N LEU A 61 7.59 -4.59 2.96
CA LEU A 61 7.81 -3.85 1.72
C LEU A 61 6.47 -3.40 1.14
N GLU A 62 6.28 -2.08 1.03
CA GLU A 62 5.07 -1.50 0.46
C GLU A 62 4.91 -1.90 -1.02
N ALA A 63 3.66 -2.00 -1.47
CA ALA A 63 3.22 -2.26 -2.84
C ALA A 63 3.43 -3.69 -3.37
N ILE A 64 4.12 -4.57 -2.65
CA ILE A 64 4.41 -5.94 -3.09
C ILE A 64 3.97 -7.00 -2.07
N ASP A 65 3.74 -8.21 -2.57
CA ASP A 65 3.42 -9.40 -1.79
C ASP A 65 4.11 -10.60 -2.46
N ALA A 66 5.10 -11.17 -1.78
CA ALA A 66 5.88 -12.29 -2.28
C ALA A 66 5.24 -13.63 -1.91
N LEU A 67 5.52 -14.68 -2.68
CA LEU A 67 5.11 -16.05 -2.30
C LEU A 67 5.71 -16.40 -0.94
N GLU A 68 4.92 -17.07 -0.09
CA GLU A 68 5.33 -17.42 1.27
C GLU A 68 6.50 -18.42 1.28
N THR A 69 7.61 -18.06 1.91
CA THR A 69 8.66 -19.02 2.29
C THR A 69 8.29 -19.79 3.56
N HIS A 70 7.42 -19.21 4.39
CA HIS A 70 6.85 -19.79 5.59
C HIS A 70 5.58 -19.03 6.02
N PHE A 71 4.53 -19.76 6.35
CA PHE A 71 3.31 -19.23 6.94
C PHE A 71 2.55 -20.37 7.63
N GLN A 72 2.30 -20.28 8.95
CA GLN A 72 1.59 -21.32 9.72
C GLN A 72 2.07 -22.76 9.43
N ASP A 73 3.37 -23.00 9.57
CA ASP A 73 4.03 -24.30 9.31
C ASP A 73 3.90 -24.82 7.87
N THR A 74 3.47 -23.98 6.92
CA THR A 74 3.42 -24.28 5.48
C THR A 74 4.14 -23.21 4.66
N HIS A 75 4.10 -23.33 3.33
CA HIS A 75 4.74 -22.42 2.39
C HIS A 75 3.98 -22.40 1.06
N GLN A 76 4.31 -21.44 0.19
CA GLN A 76 3.97 -21.47 -1.23
C GLN A 76 5.15 -21.99 -2.04
N GLU A 77 4.98 -22.11 -3.36
CA GLU A 77 5.95 -22.66 -4.29
C GLU A 77 7.36 -22.09 -4.02
N LEU A 78 8.25 -22.95 -3.48
CA LEU A 78 9.49 -22.49 -2.85
C LEU A 78 10.50 -21.93 -3.86
N THR A 79 10.46 -22.34 -5.14
CA THR A 79 11.39 -21.80 -6.14
C THR A 79 11.15 -20.30 -6.32
N GLY A 80 9.88 -19.88 -6.48
CA GLY A 80 9.49 -18.48 -6.62
C GLY A 80 9.64 -17.71 -5.32
N ALA A 81 9.23 -18.29 -4.18
CA ALA A 81 9.37 -17.66 -2.88
C ALA A 81 10.85 -17.36 -2.54
N ASN A 82 11.73 -18.35 -2.73
CA ASN A 82 13.17 -18.18 -2.50
C ASN A 82 13.80 -17.25 -3.54
N ALA A 83 13.37 -17.29 -4.80
CA ALA A 83 13.88 -16.36 -5.82
C ALA A 83 13.59 -14.89 -5.46
N ALA A 84 12.40 -14.59 -4.93
CA ALA A 84 12.07 -13.24 -4.46
C ALA A 84 12.93 -12.82 -3.25
N ARG A 85 13.09 -13.71 -2.26
CA ARG A 85 13.96 -13.48 -1.09
C ARG A 85 15.40 -13.22 -1.50
N ASP A 86 15.96 -14.11 -2.32
CA ASP A 86 17.37 -14.06 -2.70
C ASP A 86 17.65 -12.80 -3.55
N GLU A 87 16.71 -12.40 -4.40
CA GLU A 87 16.79 -11.14 -5.14
C GLU A 87 16.67 -9.92 -4.21
N LEU A 88 15.78 -9.94 -3.20
CA LEU A 88 15.70 -8.86 -2.20
C LEU A 88 17.06 -8.68 -1.50
N LEU A 89 17.65 -9.77 -1.02
CA LEU A 89 18.95 -9.75 -0.34
C LEU A 89 20.05 -9.21 -1.27
N ARG A 90 20.07 -9.65 -2.53
CA ARG A 90 21.02 -9.17 -3.54
C ARG A 90 20.83 -7.68 -3.84
N LEU A 91 19.59 -7.21 -3.97
CA LEU A 91 19.25 -5.81 -4.19
C LEU A 91 19.68 -4.92 -3.01
N LEU A 92 19.60 -5.46 -1.79
CA LEU A 92 20.07 -4.81 -0.57
C LEU A 92 21.59 -4.91 -0.37
N GLY A 93 22.30 -5.63 -1.23
CA GLY A 93 23.76 -5.72 -1.27
C GLY A 93 24.36 -6.84 -0.43
N PHE A 94 23.54 -7.73 0.15
CA PHE A 94 24.05 -8.90 0.88
C PHE A 94 24.64 -9.93 -0.08
N THR A 95 25.81 -10.46 0.27
CA THR A 95 26.50 -11.52 -0.48
C THR A 95 26.87 -12.69 0.44
N GLY A 96 27.17 -13.85 -0.14
CA GLY A 96 27.58 -15.04 0.60
C GLY A 96 26.51 -15.61 1.54
N VAL A 97 25.23 -15.25 1.35
CA VAL A 97 24.14 -15.69 2.22
C VAL A 97 23.89 -17.18 2.06
N GLN A 98 23.95 -17.91 3.16
CA GLN A 98 23.66 -19.34 3.25
C GLN A 98 22.67 -19.57 4.38
N PHE A 99 21.64 -20.37 4.13
CA PHE A 99 20.64 -20.75 5.12
C PHE A 99 21.04 -22.05 5.84
N PHE A 100 20.40 -22.34 6.97
CA PHE A 100 20.52 -23.65 7.62
C PHE A 100 19.70 -24.69 6.84
N ASP A 101 20.23 -25.91 6.72
CA ASP A 101 19.53 -27.01 6.04
C ASP A 101 18.25 -27.42 6.78
N ASP A 102 18.27 -27.32 8.12
CA ASP A 102 17.16 -27.68 9.01
C ASP A 102 16.25 -26.49 9.39
N LEU A 103 16.67 -25.27 9.08
CA LEU A 103 15.92 -24.03 9.27
C LEU A 103 16.08 -23.16 8.01
N PRO A 104 15.40 -23.49 6.90
CA PRO A 104 15.69 -22.94 5.57
C PRO A 104 15.39 -21.45 5.39
N ASN A 105 14.80 -20.81 6.40
CA ASN A 105 14.56 -19.37 6.45
C ASN A 105 15.52 -18.62 7.39
N LYS A 106 16.31 -19.34 8.20
CA LYS A 106 17.33 -18.76 9.09
C LYS A 106 18.68 -18.69 8.39
N VAL A 107 19.33 -17.53 8.44
CA VAL A 107 20.66 -17.34 7.85
C VAL A 107 21.74 -17.97 8.75
N ARG A 108 22.46 -18.95 8.20
CA ARG A 108 23.61 -19.62 8.84
C ARG A 108 24.88 -18.77 8.76
N SER A 109 25.16 -18.19 7.61
CA SER A 109 26.32 -17.32 7.36
C SER A 109 26.03 -16.34 6.22
N ALA A 110 26.73 -15.20 6.24
CA ALA A 110 26.76 -14.19 5.19
C ALA A 110 28.10 -13.44 5.26
N ASP A 111 28.49 -12.73 4.19
CA ASP A 111 29.70 -11.90 4.19
C ASP A 111 29.54 -10.70 5.14
N GLN A 112 28.31 -10.18 5.27
CA GLN A 112 27.92 -9.21 6.28
C GLN A 112 26.58 -9.60 6.93
N ASP A 113 26.51 -9.53 8.26
CA ASP A 113 25.28 -9.80 9.03
C ASP A 113 24.27 -8.65 8.93
N GLU A 114 24.76 -7.44 8.62
CA GLU A 114 23.99 -6.22 8.47
C GLU A 114 24.63 -5.26 7.45
N LEU A 115 23.81 -4.45 6.79
CA LEU A 115 24.24 -3.46 5.81
C LEU A 115 23.50 -2.13 5.97
N ARG A 116 24.20 -1.02 5.72
CA ARG A 116 23.62 0.33 5.75
C ARG A 116 22.60 0.52 4.65
N GLY A 117 21.49 1.14 5.02
CA GLY A 117 20.39 1.43 4.13
C GLY A 117 19.45 2.47 4.72
N HIS A 118 18.35 2.70 4.02
CA HIS A 118 17.28 3.53 4.54
C HIS A 118 15.91 3.02 4.08
N VAL A 119 14.90 3.38 4.85
CA VAL A 119 13.50 3.08 4.56
C VAL A 119 12.76 4.40 4.44
N LEU A 120 11.99 4.56 3.37
CA LEU A 120 10.98 5.61 3.28
C LEU A 120 9.66 5.00 3.74
N SER A 121 9.16 5.42 4.91
CA SER A 121 7.97 4.84 5.54
C SER A 121 6.84 5.85 5.71
N ASN A 122 5.60 5.39 5.54
CA ASN A 122 4.39 6.18 5.78
C ASN A 122 3.55 5.66 6.96
N GLY A 123 3.97 4.60 7.65
CA GLY A 123 3.20 4.06 8.77
C GLY A 123 3.62 2.69 9.30
N ILE A 124 2.82 2.24 10.27
CA ILE A 124 2.89 0.94 10.94
C ILE A 124 1.66 0.12 10.55
N ASP A 125 1.86 -1.16 10.20
CA ASP A 125 0.78 -2.07 9.85
C ASP A 125 0.04 -2.64 11.09
N ALA A 126 -1.02 -3.40 10.84
CA ALA A 126 -1.80 -4.07 11.89
C ALA A 126 -1.01 -5.07 12.75
N ASN A 127 0.13 -5.55 12.26
CA ASN A 127 1.03 -6.47 12.96
C ASN A 127 2.15 -5.74 13.71
N GLY A 128 2.23 -4.41 13.64
CA GLY A 128 3.29 -3.62 14.26
C GLY A 128 4.56 -3.51 13.40
N ARG A 129 4.52 -3.92 12.12
CA ARG A 129 5.65 -3.83 11.20
C ARG A 129 5.71 -2.45 10.57
N LEU A 130 6.91 -2.00 10.23
CA LEU A 130 7.14 -0.79 9.46
C LEU A 130 6.68 -1.03 8.01
N ILE A 131 5.79 -0.22 7.47
CA ILE A 131 5.48 -0.25 6.02
C ILE A 131 6.40 0.71 5.31
N GLY A 132 7.06 0.30 4.23
CA GLY A 132 7.84 1.26 3.44
C GLY A 132 8.60 0.70 2.24
N PHE A 133 9.28 1.62 1.56
CA PHE A 133 10.20 1.33 0.46
C PHE A 133 11.64 1.23 0.98
N ALA A 134 12.32 0.14 0.63
CA ALA A 134 13.67 -0.15 1.08
C ALA A 134 14.72 0.24 0.03
N PHE A 135 15.80 0.89 0.48
CA PHE A 135 16.89 1.41 -0.36
C PHE A 135 18.25 1.09 0.25
N THR A 136 19.22 0.78 -0.61
CA THR A 136 20.62 0.60 -0.18
C THR A 136 21.32 1.93 0.08
N GLY A 137 22.31 1.89 0.96
CA GLY A 137 23.16 3.05 1.23
C GLY A 137 22.46 4.16 2.01
N GLU A 138 23.21 5.25 2.24
CA GLU A 138 22.72 6.38 2.99
C GLU A 138 21.99 7.39 2.10
N HIS A 139 20.87 7.91 2.60
CA HIS A 139 20.18 9.03 1.98
C HIS A 139 20.84 10.36 2.39
N PRO A 140 21.03 11.34 1.47
CA PRO A 140 21.72 12.58 1.79
C PRO A 140 20.98 13.47 2.82
N GLY A 141 19.64 13.43 2.81
CA GLY A 141 18.79 14.16 3.76
C GLY A 141 18.82 13.58 5.18
N PRO A 142 18.61 14.41 6.23
CA PRO A 142 18.70 13.99 7.63
C PRO A 142 17.62 12.95 8.01
N ASP A 143 17.89 12.13 9.02
CA ASP A 143 16.92 11.18 9.56
C ASP A 143 15.64 11.91 10.02
N GLY A 144 14.47 11.39 9.67
CA GLY A 144 13.17 12.02 9.91
C GLY A 144 12.72 13.04 8.86
N LEU A 145 13.50 13.27 7.79
CA LEU A 145 13.09 14.13 6.68
C LEU A 145 11.78 13.64 6.06
N ALA A 146 10.83 14.56 5.86
CA ALA A 146 9.67 14.30 5.02
C ALA A 146 10.07 14.32 3.54
N VAL A 147 9.95 13.18 2.88
CA VAL A 147 10.30 12.95 1.48
C VAL A 147 9.02 12.78 0.66
N PHE A 148 8.90 13.53 -0.43
CA PHE A 148 7.89 13.25 -1.44
C PHE A 148 8.46 12.22 -2.40
N LEU A 149 7.89 11.00 -2.38
CA LEU A 149 8.34 9.91 -3.23
C LEU A 149 7.67 10.02 -4.60
N ASP A 150 8.47 10.22 -5.64
CA ASP A 150 8.04 10.23 -7.04
C ASP A 150 8.31 8.89 -7.74
N GLU A 151 7.92 8.79 -9.00
CA GLU A 151 8.05 7.57 -9.82
C GLU A 151 9.52 7.19 -10.04
N ALA A 152 10.38 8.16 -10.29
CA ALA A 152 11.81 7.92 -10.53
C ALA A 152 12.51 7.38 -9.28
N LEU A 153 12.21 7.95 -8.11
CA LEU A 153 12.81 7.49 -6.86
C LEU A 153 12.22 6.14 -6.44
N VAL A 154 10.92 5.89 -6.57
CA VAL A 154 10.34 4.59 -6.22
C VAL A 154 10.92 3.46 -7.07
N ASP A 155 11.22 3.71 -8.35
CA ASP A 155 11.84 2.71 -9.25
C ASP A 155 13.24 2.26 -8.83
N THR A 156 13.92 3.06 -7.99
CA THR A 156 15.22 2.67 -7.43
C THR A 156 15.11 1.80 -6.18
N SER A 157 13.91 1.68 -5.58
CA SER A 157 13.67 0.84 -4.40
C SER A 157 13.81 -0.66 -4.70
N ALA A 158 14.14 -1.45 -3.69
CA ALA A 158 14.10 -2.90 -3.81
C ALA A 158 12.69 -3.40 -4.19
N ASN A 159 11.64 -2.76 -3.67
CA ASN A 159 10.24 -3.11 -3.89
C ASN A 159 9.88 -3.05 -5.38
N ALA A 160 10.13 -1.90 -6.03
CA ALA A 160 9.77 -1.71 -7.44
C ALA A 160 10.60 -2.62 -8.35
N ARG A 161 11.86 -2.90 -7.99
CA ARG A 161 12.72 -3.81 -8.76
C ARG A 161 12.28 -5.26 -8.67
N LEU A 162 11.81 -5.73 -7.51
CA LEU A 162 11.19 -7.04 -7.34
C LEU A 162 9.90 -7.17 -8.16
N LEU A 163 9.05 -6.14 -8.11
CA LEU A 163 7.81 -6.09 -8.90
C LEU A 163 8.10 -6.11 -10.40
N ALA A 164 9.05 -5.30 -10.87
CA ALA A 164 9.46 -5.24 -12.27
C ALA A 164 10.11 -6.53 -12.77
N ALA A 165 10.81 -7.27 -11.89
CA ALA A 165 11.35 -8.59 -12.19
C ALA A 165 10.26 -9.66 -12.31
N GLY A 166 9.03 -9.38 -11.86
CA GLY A 166 7.94 -10.34 -11.81
C GLY A 166 8.17 -11.43 -10.77
N LEU A 167 8.83 -11.09 -9.65
CA LEU A 167 9.08 -12.01 -8.54
C LEU A 167 8.03 -11.91 -7.43
N THR A 168 7.19 -10.89 -7.46
CA THR A 168 6.13 -10.63 -6.48
C THR A 168 4.82 -10.28 -7.17
N TYR A 169 3.69 -10.54 -6.49
CA TYR A 169 2.42 -9.92 -6.85
C TYR A 169 2.38 -8.48 -6.35
N PRO A 170 1.56 -7.59 -6.94
CA PRO A 170 1.26 -6.31 -6.33
C PRO A 170 0.32 -6.47 -5.12
N ALA A 171 0.45 -5.58 -4.15
CA ALA A 171 -0.48 -5.44 -3.03
C ALA A 171 -0.56 -3.96 -2.61
N PHE A 172 -1.59 -3.25 -3.08
CA PHE A 172 -1.72 -1.82 -2.88
C PHE A 172 -2.64 -1.51 -1.71
N TYR A 173 -2.09 -0.89 -0.67
CA TYR A 173 -2.87 -0.39 0.45
C TYR A 173 -3.33 1.05 0.21
N ALA A 174 -4.42 1.47 0.88
CA ALA A 174 -4.96 2.83 0.75
C ALA A 174 -3.97 3.94 1.16
N THR A 175 -2.93 3.59 1.93
CA THR A 175 -1.84 4.50 2.32
C THR A 175 -0.86 4.81 1.19
N LEU A 176 -0.77 3.96 0.16
CA LEU A 176 0.10 4.19 -0.99
C LEU A 176 -0.48 5.31 -1.88
N PRO A 177 0.26 6.39 -2.20
CA PRO A 177 -0.22 7.50 -3.03
C PRO A 177 -0.78 7.04 -4.38
N ALA A 178 -1.86 7.67 -4.84
CA ALA A 178 -2.54 7.29 -6.07
C ALA A 178 -1.63 7.29 -7.30
N THR A 179 -0.74 8.29 -7.43
CA THR A 179 0.24 8.36 -8.53
C THR A 179 1.19 7.17 -8.52
N LEU A 180 1.76 6.82 -7.36
CA LEU A 180 2.62 5.66 -7.20
C LEU A 180 1.86 4.35 -7.44
N ARG A 181 0.60 4.25 -7.01
CA ARG A 181 -0.26 3.08 -7.33
C ARG A 181 -0.42 2.92 -8.83
N THR A 182 -0.76 3.98 -9.56
CA THR A 182 -0.93 3.93 -11.02
C THR A 182 0.36 3.50 -11.72
N HIS A 183 1.50 4.07 -11.30
CA HIS A 183 2.81 3.72 -11.82
C HIS A 183 3.17 2.25 -11.56
N LEU A 184 3.12 1.81 -10.30
CA LEU A 184 3.47 0.43 -9.91
C LEU A 184 2.48 -0.61 -10.46
N ALA A 185 1.21 -0.25 -10.67
CA ALA A 185 0.27 -1.08 -11.41
C ALA A 185 0.73 -1.28 -12.88
N GLY A 186 1.24 -0.23 -13.52
CA GLY A 186 1.86 -0.32 -14.85
C GLY A 186 3.09 -1.23 -14.86
N VAL A 187 3.95 -1.13 -13.85
CA VAL A 187 5.11 -2.02 -13.67
C VAL A 187 4.67 -3.48 -13.52
N SER A 188 3.68 -3.75 -12.66
CA SER A 188 3.13 -5.10 -12.46
C SER A 188 2.57 -5.69 -13.75
N ARG A 189 1.71 -4.94 -14.46
CA ARG A 189 1.13 -5.37 -15.74
C ARG A 189 2.21 -5.68 -16.77
N THR A 190 3.24 -4.85 -16.84
CA THR A 190 4.39 -5.07 -17.75
C THR A 190 5.14 -6.36 -17.40
N ALA A 191 5.44 -6.58 -16.11
CA ALA A 191 6.10 -7.81 -15.65
C ALA A 191 5.26 -9.06 -15.94
N ARG A 192 3.93 -8.95 -15.74
CA ARG A 192 2.96 -10.01 -16.02
C ARG A 192 2.88 -10.35 -17.51
N THR A 193 2.77 -9.35 -18.38
CA THR A 193 2.77 -9.56 -19.84
C THR A 193 4.10 -10.12 -20.34
N LYS A 194 5.22 -9.67 -19.78
CA LYS A 194 6.56 -10.18 -20.14
C LYS A 194 6.71 -11.65 -19.77
N ALA A 195 6.09 -12.09 -18.67
CA ALA A 195 6.11 -13.47 -18.18
C ALA A 195 7.52 -14.08 -18.23
N SER A 196 8.49 -13.41 -17.60
CA SER A 196 9.88 -13.91 -17.58
C SER A 196 9.91 -15.35 -17.07
N PRO A 197 10.65 -16.28 -17.71
CA PRO A 197 10.76 -17.67 -17.24
C PRO A 197 11.29 -17.79 -15.80
N THR A 198 12.03 -16.78 -15.33
CA THR A 198 12.59 -16.70 -13.98
C THR A 198 11.63 -16.05 -12.96
N GLY A 199 10.48 -15.55 -13.42
CA GLY A 199 9.46 -14.92 -12.58
C GLY A 199 8.34 -15.87 -12.21
N ILE A 200 7.33 -15.34 -11.51
CA ILE A 200 6.17 -16.11 -11.03
C ILE A 200 5.07 -16.23 -12.09
N TRP A 201 4.93 -15.21 -12.96
CA TRP A 201 3.81 -15.08 -13.88
C TRP A 201 3.58 -16.25 -14.85
N PRO A 202 4.61 -16.93 -15.41
CA PRO A 202 4.38 -18.12 -16.25
C PRO A 202 3.68 -19.27 -15.54
N ARG A 203 3.71 -19.28 -14.20
CA ARG A 203 3.14 -20.32 -13.34
C ARG A 203 1.93 -19.83 -12.53
N SER A 204 1.55 -18.56 -12.71
CA SER A 204 0.43 -17.95 -11.99
C SER A 204 -0.86 -18.77 -12.18
N ALA A 205 -1.59 -18.94 -11.09
CA ALA A 205 -2.81 -19.72 -11.01
C ALA A 205 -3.82 -19.05 -10.07
N ALA A 206 -5.09 -19.48 -10.16
CA ALA A 206 -6.21 -18.92 -9.40
C ALA A 206 -6.37 -17.41 -9.61
N ASP A 207 -6.13 -16.96 -10.84
CA ASP A 207 -6.15 -15.56 -11.24
C ASP A 207 -7.28 -15.29 -12.25
N PRO A 208 -7.47 -14.05 -12.73
CA PRO A 208 -8.53 -13.74 -13.69
C PRO A 208 -8.43 -14.55 -15.01
N GLY A 209 -7.29 -15.16 -15.31
CA GLY A 209 -7.10 -16.06 -16.46
C GLY A 209 -7.74 -17.44 -16.27
N GLY A 210 -7.98 -17.90 -15.03
CA GLY A 210 -8.68 -19.16 -14.78
C GLY A 210 -8.57 -19.68 -13.34
N PRO A 211 -9.48 -20.57 -12.92
CA PRO A 211 -9.44 -21.17 -11.60
C PRO A 211 -8.25 -22.12 -11.42
N ALA A 212 -7.78 -22.28 -10.18
CA ALA A 212 -6.90 -23.37 -9.78
C ALA A 212 -7.66 -24.41 -8.96
N GLU A 213 -7.11 -25.63 -8.89
CA GLU A 213 -7.60 -26.71 -8.05
C GLU A 213 -6.84 -26.77 -6.72
N VAL A 214 -7.59 -26.80 -5.63
CA VAL A 214 -7.11 -26.87 -4.24
C VAL A 214 -7.80 -28.06 -3.57
N ALA A 215 -7.30 -29.26 -3.84
CA ALA A 215 -7.83 -30.50 -3.28
C ALA A 215 -7.32 -30.80 -1.85
N SER A 216 -6.22 -30.17 -1.44
CA SER A 216 -5.61 -30.36 -0.12
C SER A 216 -4.66 -29.20 0.21
N LEU A 217 -4.21 -29.13 1.47
CA LEU A 217 -3.15 -28.20 1.88
C LEU A 217 -1.85 -28.45 1.12
N GLU A 218 -1.51 -29.71 0.82
CA GLU A 218 -0.32 -30.07 0.04
C GLU A 218 -0.42 -29.52 -1.39
N ALA A 219 -1.57 -29.70 -2.06
CA ALA A 219 -1.80 -29.14 -3.39
C ALA A 219 -1.69 -27.62 -3.39
N LEU A 220 -2.19 -26.96 -2.34
CA LEU A 220 -2.11 -25.51 -2.17
C LEU A 220 -0.65 -25.00 -2.12
N THR A 221 0.27 -25.75 -1.50
CA THR A 221 1.68 -25.33 -1.36
C THR A 221 2.41 -25.19 -2.70
N GLY A 222 1.96 -25.91 -3.74
CA GLY A 222 2.55 -25.84 -5.08
C GLY A 222 2.00 -24.71 -5.94
N LEU A 223 0.96 -24.01 -5.51
CA LEU A 223 0.31 -22.98 -6.31
C LEU A 223 1.06 -21.64 -6.22
N VAL A 224 1.40 -21.12 -7.39
CA VAL A 224 1.78 -19.72 -7.57
C VAL A 224 0.49 -18.92 -7.69
N MET A 225 -0.02 -18.48 -6.56
CA MET A 225 -1.23 -17.67 -6.47
C MET A 225 -0.98 -16.45 -5.58
N TRP A 226 -1.89 -15.48 -5.62
CA TRP A 226 -1.76 -14.28 -4.81
C TRP A 226 -1.62 -14.62 -3.31
N PRO A 227 -0.54 -14.20 -2.62
CA PRO A 227 -0.22 -14.68 -1.28
C PRO A 227 -1.28 -14.33 -0.24
N LYS A 228 -1.93 -13.16 -0.37
CA LYS A 228 -3.03 -12.80 0.53
C LYS A 228 -4.21 -13.77 0.46
N LEU A 229 -4.52 -14.33 -0.71
CA LEU A 229 -5.53 -15.39 -0.86
C LEU A 229 -5.04 -16.72 -0.26
N PHE A 230 -3.77 -17.08 -0.51
CA PHE A 230 -3.15 -18.26 0.12
C PHE A 230 -3.26 -18.20 1.65
N ARG A 231 -2.95 -17.05 2.27
CA ARG A 231 -3.07 -16.81 3.72
C ARG A 231 -4.51 -16.92 4.26
N ARG A 232 -5.54 -16.96 3.41
CA ARG A 232 -6.94 -17.26 3.80
C ARG A 232 -7.28 -18.73 3.64
N LEU A 233 -6.77 -19.37 2.59
CA LEU A 233 -7.01 -20.79 2.33
C LEU A 233 -6.35 -21.71 3.36
N VAL A 234 -5.12 -21.41 3.80
CA VAL A 234 -4.42 -22.22 4.80
C VAL A 234 -5.24 -22.40 6.09
N PRO A 235 -5.64 -21.34 6.80
CA PRO A 235 -6.44 -21.49 8.02
C PRO A 235 -7.85 -22.03 7.75
N TYR A 236 -8.43 -21.78 6.58
CA TYR A 236 -9.73 -22.35 6.21
C TYR A 236 -9.65 -23.88 6.08
N LEU A 237 -8.68 -24.41 5.32
CA LEU A 237 -8.48 -25.85 5.16
C LEU A 237 -8.10 -26.51 6.50
N ALA A 238 -7.36 -25.80 7.36
CA ALA A 238 -7.03 -26.26 8.71
C ALA A 238 -8.26 -26.46 9.63
N THR A 239 -9.44 -25.92 9.27
CA THR A 239 -10.69 -26.22 9.98
C THR A 239 -11.24 -27.63 9.71
N GLY A 240 -10.65 -28.37 8.75
CA GLY A 240 -11.11 -29.68 8.32
C GLY A 240 -12.12 -29.64 7.17
N ALA A 241 -12.27 -28.50 6.50
CA ALA A 241 -13.12 -28.37 5.31
C ALA A 241 -12.64 -29.30 4.18
N SER A 242 -13.57 -30.04 3.57
CA SER A 242 -13.30 -30.98 2.46
C SER A 242 -13.31 -30.33 1.07
N ASP A 243 -13.86 -29.12 0.98
CA ASP A 243 -14.03 -28.32 -0.22
C ASP A 243 -14.08 -26.82 0.16
N LEU A 244 -14.31 -25.96 -0.82
CA LEU A 244 -14.36 -24.51 -0.68
C LEU A 244 -15.79 -23.93 -0.74
N ASP A 245 -16.84 -24.77 -0.72
CA ASP A 245 -18.22 -24.26 -0.81
C ASP A 245 -18.60 -23.42 0.43
N GLY A 246 -17.97 -23.69 1.58
CA GLY A 246 -18.12 -22.89 2.80
C GLY A 246 -17.17 -21.69 2.91
N PHE A 247 -16.29 -21.46 1.93
CA PHE A 247 -15.20 -20.48 2.06
C PHE A 247 -15.72 -19.04 2.12
N ASP A 248 -16.69 -18.68 1.27
CA ASP A 248 -17.30 -17.33 1.29
C ASP A 248 -17.95 -17.02 2.64
N ALA A 249 -18.75 -17.94 3.18
CA ALA A 249 -19.37 -17.77 4.50
C ALA A 249 -18.32 -17.66 5.62
N TRP A 250 -17.21 -18.41 5.52
CA TRP A 250 -16.12 -18.36 6.49
C TRP A 250 -15.35 -17.04 6.47
N LEU A 251 -15.14 -16.45 5.28
CA LEU A 251 -14.56 -15.12 5.12
C LEU A 251 -15.45 -14.08 5.81
N ARG A 252 -16.74 -14.01 5.42
CA ARG A 252 -17.70 -13.02 5.93
C ARG A 252 -17.94 -13.09 7.44
N ALA A 253 -17.65 -14.23 8.07
CA ALA A 253 -17.76 -14.37 9.52
C ALA A 253 -16.74 -13.52 10.30
N ASP A 254 -15.68 -13.02 9.65
CA ASP A 254 -14.70 -12.11 10.25
C ASP A 254 -14.27 -11.03 9.22
N PRO A 255 -15.02 -9.91 9.13
CA PRO A 255 -14.81 -8.84 8.14
C PRO A 255 -13.52 -8.03 8.34
N VAL A 256 -12.74 -8.32 9.38
CA VAL A 256 -11.47 -7.65 9.66
C VAL A 256 -10.31 -8.58 9.35
N ASN A 257 -10.27 -9.77 9.97
CA ASN A 257 -9.08 -10.61 9.88
C ASN A 257 -9.10 -11.58 8.69
N ARG A 258 -10.29 -11.85 8.12
CA ARG A 258 -10.45 -12.83 7.03
C ARG A 258 -10.88 -12.17 5.72
N ASP A 259 -11.80 -11.22 5.80
CA ASP A 259 -12.47 -10.66 4.63
C ASP A 259 -12.11 -9.18 4.45
N ASP A 260 -10.84 -8.94 4.10
CA ASP A 260 -10.26 -7.60 4.01
C ASP A 260 -11.13 -6.64 3.21
N ALA A 261 -11.37 -5.44 3.74
CA ALA A 261 -12.07 -4.40 3.00
C ALA A 261 -11.21 -3.93 1.82
N VAL A 262 -11.83 -3.84 0.64
CA VAL A 262 -11.18 -3.40 -0.60
C VAL A 262 -11.95 -2.26 -1.26
N PHE A 263 -11.26 -1.49 -2.08
CA PHE A 263 -11.85 -0.52 -2.99
C PHE A 263 -11.57 -0.96 -4.42
N LEU A 264 -12.64 -1.23 -5.19
CA LEU A 264 -12.57 -1.73 -6.55
C LEU A 264 -12.38 -0.53 -7.50
N LEU A 265 -11.24 -0.47 -8.20
CA LEU A 265 -10.87 0.72 -8.98
C LEU A 265 -11.68 0.89 -10.26
N ASP A 266 -12.16 -0.22 -10.83
CA ASP A 266 -12.96 -0.24 -12.05
C ASP A 266 -14.41 0.21 -11.81
N LYS A 267 -14.97 -0.14 -10.66
CA LYS A 267 -16.34 0.18 -10.26
C LYS A 267 -16.48 1.41 -9.37
N LEU A 268 -15.37 1.85 -8.78
CA LEU A 268 -15.33 2.94 -7.79
C LEU A 268 -16.21 2.67 -6.56
N GLU A 269 -16.28 1.41 -6.13
CA GLU A 269 -17.10 0.98 -4.99
C GLU A 269 -16.26 0.31 -3.90
N HIS A 270 -16.75 0.40 -2.67
CA HIS A 270 -16.23 -0.41 -1.57
C HIS A 270 -16.78 -1.82 -1.66
N GLY A 271 -15.93 -2.79 -1.37
CA GLY A 271 -16.30 -4.19 -1.19
C GLY A 271 -15.35 -4.86 -0.20
N ASN A 272 -15.30 -6.17 -0.25
CA ASN A 272 -14.39 -6.97 0.56
C ASN A 272 -13.70 -8.06 -0.29
N LEU A 273 -12.78 -8.78 0.33
CA LEU A 273 -12.02 -9.84 -0.33
C LEU A 273 -12.91 -10.91 -0.97
N HIS A 274 -14.05 -11.26 -0.36
CA HIS A 274 -15.00 -12.19 -0.96
C HIS A 274 -15.57 -11.72 -2.30
N ASP A 275 -15.64 -10.40 -2.56
CA ASP A 275 -16.20 -9.86 -3.82
C ASP A 275 -15.27 -10.07 -5.01
N VAL A 276 -13.98 -10.31 -4.74
CA VAL A 276 -12.95 -10.56 -5.75
C VAL A 276 -12.55 -12.02 -5.86
N ILE A 277 -13.31 -12.93 -5.23
CA ILE A 277 -13.03 -14.38 -5.22
C ILE A 277 -14.26 -15.16 -5.70
N ARG A 278 -14.02 -16.21 -6.48
CA ARG A 278 -14.97 -17.29 -6.72
C ARG A 278 -14.40 -18.58 -6.22
N ALA A 279 -15.14 -19.27 -5.37
CA ALA A 279 -14.78 -20.57 -4.83
C ALA A 279 -15.98 -21.53 -4.94
N SER A 280 -15.75 -22.75 -5.42
CA SER A 280 -16.76 -23.82 -5.43
C SER A 280 -16.10 -25.18 -5.62
N GLY A 281 -16.57 -26.18 -4.86
CA GLY A 281 -15.92 -27.48 -4.78
C GLY A 281 -14.45 -27.32 -4.43
N THR A 282 -13.55 -27.87 -5.23
CA THR A 282 -12.09 -27.70 -5.04
C THR A 282 -11.51 -26.55 -5.84
N ARG A 283 -12.31 -25.71 -6.51
CA ARG A 283 -11.81 -24.67 -7.42
C ARG A 283 -11.88 -23.29 -6.79
N ILE A 284 -10.82 -22.52 -7.00
CA ILE A 284 -10.76 -21.11 -6.58
C ILE A 284 -10.18 -20.21 -7.66
N GLN A 285 -10.67 -18.97 -7.74
CA GLN A 285 -10.26 -17.98 -8.71
C GLN A 285 -10.39 -16.56 -8.16
N LEU A 286 -9.40 -15.70 -8.42
CA LEU A 286 -9.59 -14.25 -8.33
C LEU A 286 -10.35 -13.72 -9.55
N THR A 287 -11.33 -12.85 -9.34
CA THR A 287 -12.11 -12.23 -10.42
C THR A 287 -11.53 -10.90 -10.90
N ALA A 288 -10.61 -10.32 -10.15
CA ALA A 288 -9.87 -9.09 -10.48
C ALA A 288 -8.38 -9.28 -10.21
N TRP A 289 -7.51 -8.59 -10.97
CA TRP A 289 -6.08 -8.61 -10.68
C TRP A 289 -5.77 -7.80 -9.42
N PRO A 290 -4.75 -8.18 -8.62
CA PRO A 290 -4.42 -7.42 -7.41
C PRO A 290 -3.99 -5.97 -7.67
N GLU A 291 -3.55 -5.63 -8.89
CA GLU A 291 -3.31 -4.23 -9.31
C GLU A 291 -4.59 -3.41 -9.59
N ASP A 292 -5.77 -4.03 -9.60
CA ASP A 292 -7.06 -3.39 -9.96
C ASP A 292 -7.95 -3.11 -8.73
N PHE A 293 -7.48 -3.35 -7.51
CA PHE A 293 -8.15 -2.96 -6.27
C PHE A 293 -7.15 -2.47 -5.21
N VAL A 294 -7.68 -1.79 -4.19
CA VAL A 294 -6.90 -1.23 -3.09
C VAL A 294 -7.37 -1.83 -1.77
N ILE A 295 -6.43 -2.35 -0.98
CA ILE A 295 -6.69 -2.93 0.33
C ILE A 295 -6.80 -1.79 1.36
N SER A 296 -7.88 -1.79 2.12
CA SER A 296 -8.05 -0.87 3.24
C SER A 296 -7.23 -1.36 4.43
N PRO A 297 -6.51 -0.48 5.14
CA PRO A 297 -5.88 -0.85 6.41
C PRO A 297 -6.93 -1.32 7.42
N ASP A 298 -6.54 -2.27 8.27
CA ASP A 298 -7.41 -2.75 9.34
C ASP A 298 -7.87 -1.59 10.24
N PRO A 299 -9.16 -1.55 10.61
CA PRO A 299 -9.66 -0.54 11.52
C PRO A 299 -9.04 -0.73 12.90
N ALA A 300 -8.84 0.39 13.61
CA ALA A 300 -8.42 0.30 14.99
C ALA A 300 -9.51 -0.34 15.88
N PRO A 301 -9.13 -1.14 16.89
CA PRO A 301 -10.08 -1.67 17.86
C PRO A 301 -10.87 -0.54 18.55
N PRO A 302 -12.16 -0.77 18.90
CA PRO A 302 -12.93 0.19 19.67
C PRO A 302 -12.21 0.60 20.96
N GLY A 303 -12.04 1.91 21.18
CA GLY A 303 -11.39 2.45 22.38
C GLY A 303 -9.86 2.41 22.36
N ALA A 304 -9.22 1.95 21.27
CA ALA A 304 -7.80 2.17 21.09
C ALA A 304 -7.51 3.68 21.11
N PRO A 305 -6.41 4.15 21.74
CA PRO A 305 -5.92 5.51 21.58
C PRO A 305 -5.40 5.65 20.16
N VAL A 306 -6.31 5.77 19.22
CA VAL A 306 -6.02 6.33 17.91
C VAL A 306 -5.98 7.84 18.11
N ASP A 307 -4.86 8.45 17.78
CA ASP A 307 -4.89 9.86 17.42
C ASP A 307 -6.09 10.05 16.46
N PRO A 308 -6.93 11.07 16.65
CA PRO A 308 -8.21 11.19 15.96
C PRO A 308 -8.01 10.86 14.48
N ARG A 309 -8.68 9.79 14.00
CA ARG A 309 -8.48 9.19 12.67
C ARG A 309 -8.12 10.29 11.68
N PRO A 310 -6.88 10.32 11.16
CA PRO A 310 -6.51 11.28 10.15
C PRO A 310 -7.48 11.11 8.99
N VAL A 311 -8.07 12.21 8.55
CA VAL A 311 -8.97 12.18 7.39
C VAL A 311 -8.20 11.58 6.22
N SER A 312 -8.78 10.56 5.61
CA SER A 312 -8.16 9.72 4.58
C SER A 312 -8.62 10.15 3.20
N ALA A 313 -7.94 9.66 2.15
CA ALA A 313 -8.37 9.92 0.78
C ALA A 313 -9.82 9.47 0.58
N GLY A 314 -10.66 10.33 -0.02
CA GLY A 314 -12.08 10.09 -0.26
C GLY A 314 -13.03 10.49 0.88
N ASP A 315 -12.52 10.80 2.09
CA ASP A 315 -13.38 11.23 3.21
C ASP A 315 -13.97 12.65 3.00
N VAL A 316 -13.25 13.52 2.27
CA VAL A 316 -13.74 14.83 1.81
C VAL A 316 -13.51 14.94 0.31
N LEU A 317 -14.58 15.15 -0.45
CA LEU A 317 -14.57 15.16 -1.90
C LEU A 317 -14.66 16.59 -2.43
N ILE A 318 -13.90 16.89 -3.48
CA ILE A 318 -14.12 18.00 -4.40
C ILE A 318 -15.23 17.58 -5.36
N VAL A 319 -16.42 18.14 -5.19
CA VAL A 319 -17.63 17.76 -5.95
C VAL A 319 -17.95 18.76 -7.06
N ALA A 320 -17.45 19.98 -6.97
CA ALA A 320 -17.62 20.98 -8.01
C ALA A 320 -16.52 22.04 -8.02
N ALA A 321 -16.30 22.67 -9.17
CA ALA A 321 -15.45 23.85 -9.31
C ALA A 321 -16.04 24.85 -10.31
N LEU A 322 -15.86 26.14 -10.06
CA LEU A 322 -16.22 27.23 -10.95
C LEU A 322 -14.93 27.98 -11.33
N PRO A 323 -14.32 27.68 -12.49
CA PRO A 323 -13.15 28.41 -12.98
C PRO A 323 -13.51 29.85 -13.36
N GLY A 324 -12.60 30.80 -13.13
CA GLY A 324 -12.80 32.22 -13.37
C GLY A 324 -12.66 32.58 -14.85
N ALA A 325 -13.64 32.20 -15.67
CA ALA A 325 -13.67 32.54 -17.09
C ALA A 325 -13.76 34.05 -17.31
N ALA A 326 -13.17 34.56 -18.39
CA ALA A 326 -13.23 35.99 -18.73
C ALA A 326 -14.69 36.44 -18.94
N GLY A 327 -15.13 37.47 -18.22
CA GLY A 327 -16.50 37.98 -18.25
C GLY A 327 -17.05 38.29 -16.86
N ALA A 328 -18.33 38.00 -16.62
CA ALA A 328 -19.07 38.33 -15.41
C ALA A 328 -18.54 37.66 -14.11
N ASP A 329 -17.75 36.59 -14.22
CA ASP A 329 -17.27 35.78 -13.09
C ASP A 329 -15.81 36.05 -12.70
N ARG A 330 -15.22 37.15 -13.20
CA ARG A 330 -13.84 37.53 -12.87
C ARG A 330 -13.72 37.83 -11.37
N GLY A 331 -13.08 36.91 -10.63
CA GLY A 331 -12.95 36.99 -9.17
C GLY A 331 -13.99 36.19 -8.39
N HIS A 332 -14.81 35.38 -9.05
CA HIS A 332 -15.83 34.51 -8.45
C HIS A 332 -15.47 33.02 -8.51
N GLU A 333 -14.17 32.70 -8.56
CA GLU A 333 -13.71 31.31 -8.55
C GLU A 333 -14.17 30.58 -7.29
N ASN A 334 -14.55 29.31 -7.43
CA ASN A 334 -15.04 28.54 -6.28
C ASN A 334 -14.73 27.05 -6.44
N VAL A 335 -14.47 26.39 -5.32
CA VAL A 335 -14.36 24.93 -5.21
C VAL A 335 -15.30 24.46 -4.10
N THR A 336 -16.17 23.50 -4.43
CA THR A 336 -17.13 22.92 -3.49
C THR A 336 -16.60 21.60 -2.95
N LEU A 337 -16.48 21.51 -1.63
CA LEU A 337 -16.07 20.34 -0.87
C LEU A 337 -17.29 19.68 -0.20
N LEU A 338 -17.30 18.36 -0.11
CA LEU A 338 -18.30 17.55 0.59
C LEU A 338 -17.61 16.60 1.56
N ASN A 339 -17.95 16.66 2.84
CA ASN A 339 -17.54 15.63 3.80
C ASN A 339 -18.51 14.46 3.74
N VAL A 340 -18.06 13.30 3.24
CA VAL A 340 -18.89 12.08 3.13
C VAL A 340 -18.84 11.21 4.39
N THR A 341 -18.10 11.62 5.42
CA THR A 341 -17.99 10.88 6.68
C THR A 341 -19.12 11.20 7.64
N GLY A 342 -19.34 10.29 8.60
CA GLY A 342 -20.31 10.46 9.69
C GLY A 342 -19.84 11.35 10.85
N ARG A 343 -18.74 12.12 10.71
CA ARG A 343 -18.18 12.98 11.76
C ARG A 343 -17.67 14.31 11.21
N PRO A 344 -17.57 15.38 12.04
CA PRO A 344 -16.96 16.62 11.60
C PRO A 344 -15.46 16.44 11.33
N VAL A 345 -14.96 17.16 10.33
CA VAL A 345 -13.56 17.20 9.89
C VAL A 345 -12.97 18.58 10.20
N ASP A 346 -11.88 18.63 10.96
CA ASP A 346 -11.10 19.86 11.14
C ASP A 346 -10.22 20.12 9.91
N LEU A 347 -10.36 21.31 9.34
CA LEU A 347 -9.63 21.76 8.15
C LEU A 347 -8.40 22.61 8.51
N ALA A 348 -8.06 22.78 9.79
CA ALA A 348 -6.88 23.51 10.19
C ALA A 348 -5.61 22.96 9.52
N GLY A 349 -4.91 23.82 8.77
CA GLY A 349 -3.68 23.48 8.03
C GLY A 349 -3.91 22.75 6.70
N TRP A 350 -5.15 22.45 6.34
CA TRP A 350 -5.49 21.91 5.03
C TRP A 350 -5.37 22.99 3.97
N ALA A 351 -5.25 22.59 2.71
CA ALA A 351 -5.24 23.53 1.61
C ALA A 351 -5.88 22.96 0.34
N LEU A 352 -6.38 23.86 -0.50
CA LEU A 352 -6.49 23.60 -1.93
C LEU A 352 -5.15 23.92 -2.60
N ALA A 353 -4.76 23.12 -3.57
CA ALA A 353 -3.56 23.34 -4.36
C ALA A 353 -3.80 23.03 -5.84
N ASP A 354 -2.97 23.59 -6.72
CA ASP A 354 -2.92 23.25 -8.14
C ASP A 354 -1.59 22.59 -8.51
N SER A 355 -1.52 22.10 -9.76
CA SER A 355 -0.33 21.50 -10.35
C SER A 355 0.84 22.49 -10.53
N ARG A 356 0.61 23.80 -10.39
CA ARG A 356 1.58 24.89 -10.59
C ARG A 356 2.14 25.40 -9.26
N GLY A 357 1.80 24.77 -8.14
CA GLY A 357 2.25 25.14 -6.80
C GLY A 357 1.48 26.30 -6.18
N GLY A 358 0.38 26.72 -6.79
CA GLY A 358 -0.61 27.61 -6.18
C GLY A 358 -1.27 26.91 -5.00
N ARG A 359 -1.52 27.66 -3.92
CA ARG A 359 -2.08 27.11 -2.67
C ARG A 359 -3.00 28.11 -1.98
N THR A 360 -4.12 27.63 -1.45
CA THR A 360 -5.06 28.37 -0.59
C THR A 360 -5.32 27.54 0.66
N GLU A 361 -4.92 28.05 1.82
CA GLU A 361 -5.19 27.38 3.10
C GLU A 361 -6.70 27.38 3.41
N LEU A 362 -7.15 26.30 4.03
CA LEU A 362 -8.48 26.13 4.57
C LEU A 362 -8.44 26.35 6.08
N THR A 363 -9.58 26.75 6.63
CA THR A 363 -9.75 26.98 8.06
C THR A 363 -11.14 26.54 8.50
N GLY A 364 -11.29 26.22 9.78
CA GLY A 364 -12.57 25.84 10.37
C GLY A 364 -12.82 24.34 10.32
N SER A 365 -14.09 23.96 10.50
CA SER A 365 -14.51 22.56 10.56
C SER A 365 -15.65 22.32 9.58
N LEU A 366 -15.62 21.18 8.90
CA LEU A 366 -16.65 20.73 7.98
C LEU A 366 -17.49 19.64 8.65
N ALA A 367 -18.76 19.92 8.91
CA ALA A 367 -19.68 18.99 9.57
C ALA A 367 -19.82 17.67 8.81
N ALA A 368 -20.27 16.61 9.50
CA ALA A 368 -20.63 15.34 8.88
C ALA A 368 -21.70 15.55 7.79
N GLY A 369 -21.50 15.02 6.59
CA GLY A 369 -22.39 15.27 5.44
C GLY A 369 -22.41 16.73 4.96
N GLY A 370 -21.53 17.58 5.51
CA GLY A 370 -21.52 19.02 5.26
C GLY A 370 -20.85 19.39 3.95
N VAL A 371 -21.26 20.54 3.41
CA VAL A 371 -20.69 21.14 2.20
C VAL A 371 -19.99 22.45 2.54
N LEU A 372 -18.81 22.66 1.98
CA LEU A 372 -18.05 23.91 2.09
C LEU A 372 -17.71 24.46 0.71
N GLN A 373 -18.01 25.73 0.48
CA GLN A 373 -17.53 26.45 -0.69
C GLN A 373 -16.30 27.27 -0.33
N VAL A 374 -15.24 27.08 -1.11
CA VAL A 374 -13.95 27.74 -0.91
C VAL A 374 -13.67 28.60 -2.12
N VAL A 375 -13.41 29.89 -1.89
CA VAL A 375 -12.93 30.81 -2.91
C VAL A 375 -11.41 30.69 -2.98
N PRO A 376 -10.82 30.19 -4.08
CA PRO A 376 -9.37 30.16 -4.24
C PRO A 376 -8.79 31.57 -4.15
N GLY A 377 -7.64 31.70 -3.50
CA GLY A 377 -6.98 32.97 -3.26
C GLY A 377 -5.46 32.85 -3.26
N GLY A 378 -4.78 34.00 -3.37
CA GLY A 378 -3.32 34.05 -3.41
C GLY A 378 -2.76 33.58 -4.76
N ARG A 379 -1.91 32.55 -4.73
CA ARG A 379 -1.25 32.00 -5.93
C ARG A 379 -2.06 30.91 -6.64
N LEU A 380 -3.08 30.36 -5.98
CA LEU A 380 -3.98 29.38 -6.58
C LEU A 380 -4.99 30.12 -7.48
N GLN A 381 -5.02 29.78 -8.76
CA GLN A 381 -6.00 30.29 -9.72
C GLN A 381 -6.49 29.15 -10.60
N LEU A 382 -7.81 29.01 -10.73
CA LEU A 382 -8.39 27.93 -11.51
C LEU A 382 -8.16 28.17 -13.01
N GLY A 383 -7.36 27.32 -13.64
CA GLY A 383 -7.01 27.45 -15.06
C GLY A 383 -8.23 27.39 -15.98
N ASN A 384 -8.36 28.35 -16.91
CA ASN A 384 -9.42 28.35 -17.93
C ASN A 384 -9.14 27.40 -19.12
N GLN A 385 -7.95 26.80 -19.17
CA GLN A 385 -7.54 25.84 -20.21
C GLN A 385 -7.46 24.42 -19.64
N GLY A 386 -8.29 24.13 -18.64
CA GLY A 386 -8.16 22.95 -17.82
C GLY A 386 -7.16 23.15 -16.68
N ASP A 387 -7.39 22.42 -15.59
CA ASP A 387 -6.52 22.41 -14.41
C ASP A 387 -6.76 21.14 -13.58
N THR A 388 -5.84 20.92 -12.65
CA THR A 388 -5.95 19.90 -11.60
C THR A 388 -6.05 20.59 -10.25
N ILE A 389 -7.13 20.29 -9.50
CA ILE A 389 -7.34 20.79 -8.16
C ILE A 389 -7.09 19.65 -7.18
N LEU A 390 -6.24 19.90 -6.20
CA LEU A 390 -5.87 19.00 -5.11
C LEU A 390 -6.44 19.54 -3.81
N LEU A 391 -7.13 18.69 -3.05
CA LEU A 391 -7.42 18.95 -1.63
C LEU A 391 -6.37 18.23 -0.81
N VAL A 392 -5.58 18.95 0.00
CA VAL A 392 -4.54 18.38 0.84
C VAL A 392 -4.79 18.67 2.32
N ASN A 393 -4.47 17.73 3.20
CA ASN A 393 -4.59 17.93 4.65
C ASN A 393 -3.38 18.65 5.25
N ALA A 394 -3.42 18.91 6.57
CA ALA A 394 -2.34 19.53 7.34
C ALA A 394 -0.96 18.85 7.22
N LYS A 395 -0.93 17.56 6.88
CA LYS A 395 0.29 16.77 6.68
C LYS A 395 0.73 16.73 5.20
N GLY A 396 0.06 17.49 4.32
CA GLY A 396 0.32 17.49 2.87
C GLY A 396 -0.16 16.22 2.15
N VAL A 397 -1.08 15.47 2.74
CA VAL A 397 -1.69 14.28 2.09
C VAL A 397 -2.85 14.73 1.24
N THR A 398 -2.86 14.35 -0.04
CA THR A 398 -4.02 14.53 -0.93
C THR A 398 -5.20 13.70 -0.43
N ILE A 399 -6.28 14.39 -0.10
CA ILE A 399 -7.55 13.84 0.35
C ILE A 399 -8.46 13.61 -0.86
N ASP A 400 -8.45 14.52 -1.82
CA ASP A 400 -9.12 14.32 -3.10
C ASP A 400 -8.44 15.11 -4.22
N GLN A 401 -8.67 14.69 -5.46
CA GLN A 401 -8.16 15.32 -6.67
C GLN A 401 -9.21 15.27 -7.77
N VAL A 402 -9.38 16.39 -8.47
CA VAL A 402 -10.15 16.49 -9.72
C VAL A 402 -9.31 17.09 -10.81
N THR A 403 -9.63 16.76 -12.05
CA THR A 403 -9.06 17.40 -13.23
C THR A 403 -10.18 17.74 -14.19
N TYR A 404 -10.12 18.93 -14.79
CA TYR A 404 -11.03 19.35 -15.84
C TYR A 404 -10.24 19.86 -17.04
N LYS A 405 -10.87 19.84 -18.21
CA LYS A 405 -10.28 20.19 -19.50
C LYS A 405 -10.88 21.49 -20.03
N PRO A 406 -10.27 22.17 -21.02
CA PRO A 406 -10.78 23.42 -21.57
C PRO A 406 -12.25 23.35 -22.02
N ASP A 407 -12.67 22.21 -22.60
CA ASP A 407 -14.03 21.98 -23.09
C ASP A 407 -15.08 21.83 -21.99
N HIS A 408 -14.67 21.59 -20.74
CA HIS A 408 -15.54 21.64 -19.57
C HIS A 408 -15.75 23.07 -19.03
N VAL A 409 -14.89 24.02 -19.44
CA VAL A 409 -14.93 25.40 -18.94
C VAL A 409 -15.89 26.22 -19.80
N HIS A 410 -17.01 26.62 -19.19
CA HIS A 410 -17.95 27.55 -19.80
C HIS A 410 -18.15 28.76 -18.88
N PRO A 411 -18.18 30.00 -19.41
CA PRO A 411 -18.45 31.19 -18.60
C PRO A 411 -19.71 31.04 -17.75
N GLY A 412 -19.63 31.39 -16.46
CA GLY A 412 -20.73 31.32 -15.50
C GLY A 412 -21.20 29.92 -15.11
N ARG A 413 -20.53 28.85 -15.56
CA ARG A 413 -20.99 27.49 -15.34
C ARG A 413 -20.06 26.70 -14.44
N THR A 414 -20.62 26.22 -13.34
CA THR A 414 -19.96 25.27 -12.43
C THR A 414 -19.76 23.93 -13.12
N ILE A 415 -18.54 23.42 -13.03
CA ILE A 415 -18.17 22.06 -13.39
C ILE A 415 -18.55 21.18 -12.21
N CYS A 416 -19.44 20.21 -12.44
CA CYS A 416 -19.73 19.16 -11.46
C CYS A 416 -18.83 17.97 -11.77
N PHE A 417 -18.17 17.44 -10.75
CA PHE A 417 -17.40 16.23 -10.87
C PHE A 417 -18.30 15.05 -10.52
N GLY A 418 -18.62 14.22 -11.51
CA GLY A 418 -19.27 12.94 -11.26
C GLY A 418 -18.34 12.08 -10.41
N ARG A 419 -18.84 11.62 -9.28
CA ARG A 419 -18.13 10.76 -8.33
C ARG A 419 -18.88 9.45 -8.20
#